data_AF-A0A8E5TUY2-F1
#
_entry.id   AF-A0A8E5TUY2-F1
#
_cell.length_a   1.000
_cell.length_b   1.000
_cell.length_c   1.000
_cell.angle_alpha   90.00
_cell.angle_beta   90.00
_cell.angle_gamma   90.00
#
_symmetry.space_group_name_H-M   'P 1'
#
loop_
_entity.id
_entity.type
_entity.pdbx_description
1 polymer ?
#
loop_
_entity_poly.entity_id
_entity_poly.type
_entity_poly.pdbx_seq_one_letter_code
_entity_poly.pdbx_strand_id
1 'polypeptide(L)'
;MYQDKILVRQLGLQPYEAISQAMHNFTDMRDENSHDEIWLVEHYPVFTQGQAGKAEHILMPGDIPVVQSDRGGQVTYHGPGQQVMYVLLNLKRRKLGVRDLVTLLEQTVVNTLAEIGIEAHPRADAPGVYVGEKKICSLGLRIRRGCSFHGLALNVNMDLSPFLRINPCGYAGMEMAKITQWKEDATTDNIAPRLLANILALLNNPPYEYIAA
;
A
#
# COMPACT_ATOMS: atom_id res chain seq x y z
N MET A 1 -20.90 20.83 3.75
CA MET A 1 -21.30 19.48 3.27
C MET A 1 -20.53 19.04 1.99
N TYR A 2 -19.48 19.77 1.58
CA TYR A 2 -18.77 19.59 0.29
C TYR A 2 -17.48 18.74 0.35
N GLN A 3 -17.08 18.22 1.52
CA GLN A 3 -15.73 17.66 1.73
C GLN A 3 -15.66 16.14 1.71
N ASP A 4 -16.59 15.46 1.04
CA ASP A 4 -16.55 14.00 0.95
C ASP A 4 -15.83 13.49 -0.31
N LYS A 5 -15.58 14.39 -1.28
CA LYS A 5 -14.90 14.04 -2.53
C LYS A 5 -13.45 13.60 -2.28
N ILE A 6 -13.03 12.51 -2.94
CA ILE A 6 -11.65 12.01 -2.96
C ILE A 6 -10.99 12.38 -4.28
N LEU A 7 -9.75 12.88 -4.24
CA LEU A 7 -8.95 13.08 -5.44
C LEU A 7 -8.02 11.88 -5.65
N VAL A 8 -7.92 11.40 -6.88
CA VAL A 8 -7.12 10.24 -7.23
C VAL A 8 -5.95 10.65 -8.11
N ARG A 9 -4.73 10.28 -7.72
CA ARG A 9 -3.52 10.49 -8.54
C ARG A 9 -3.03 9.17 -9.10
N GLN A 10 -2.85 9.11 -10.42
CA GLN A 10 -2.15 8.02 -11.10
C GLN A 10 -0.72 8.49 -11.39
N LEU A 11 0.24 8.05 -10.59
CA LEU A 11 1.61 8.58 -10.61
C LEU A 11 2.57 7.78 -11.51
N GLY A 12 2.18 6.56 -11.89
CA GLY A 12 3.03 5.66 -12.67
C GLY A 12 4.27 5.19 -11.89
N LEU A 13 5.38 4.93 -12.60
CA LEU A 13 6.65 4.51 -12.01
C LEU A 13 7.45 5.70 -11.49
N GLN A 14 7.76 5.71 -10.18
CA GLN A 14 8.37 6.86 -9.51
C GLN A 14 9.48 6.47 -8.52
N PRO A 15 10.50 7.33 -8.30
CA PRO A 15 11.44 7.18 -7.18
C PRO A 15 10.71 7.25 -5.83
N TYR A 16 11.04 6.34 -4.91
CA TYR A 16 10.36 6.26 -3.62
C TYR A 16 10.47 7.54 -2.79
N GLU A 17 11.67 8.11 -2.67
CA GLU A 17 11.92 9.27 -1.81
C GLU A 17 11.12 10.50 -2.24
N ALA A 18 10.97 10.74 -3.55
CA ALA A 18 10.19 11.86 -4.07
C ALA A 18 8.71 11.74 -3.67
N ILE A 19 8.13 10.55 -3.79
CA ILE A 19 6.72 10.31 -3.43
C ILE A 19 6.54 10.32 -1.91
N SER A 20 7.49 9.77 -1.15
CA SER A 20 7.49 9.88 0.31
C SER A 20 7.47 11.35 0.75
N GLN A 21 8.38 12.17 0.22
CA GLN A 21 8.45 13.59 0.54
C GLN A 21 7.16 14.33 0.14
N ALA A 22 6.57 14.00 -1.01
CA ALA A 22 5.29 14.55 -1.43
C ALA A 22 4.16 14.18 -0.44
N MET A 23 4.08 12.93 0.02
CA MET A 23 3.10 12.50 1.02
C MET A 23 3.28 13.25 2.35
N HIS A 24 4.52 13.43 2.79
CA HIS A 24 4.85 14.20 3.99
C HIS A 24 4.40 15.65 3.85
N ASN A 25 4.78 16.31 2.75
CA ASN A 25 4.42 17.69 2.47
C ASN A 25 2.90 17.88 2.41
N PHE A 26 2.20 17.03 1.67
CA PHE A 26 0.74 17.05 1.61
C PHE A 26 0.11 16.91 2.99
N THR A 27 0.58 15.94 3.78
CA THR A 27 0.05 15.69 5.13
C THR A 27 0.33 16.83 6.10
N ASP A 28 1.45 17.54 5.95
CA ASP A 28 1.83 18.66 6.80
C ASP A 28 1.14 19.97 6.45
N MET A 29 0.84 20.19 5.17
CA MET A 29 0.20 21.41 4.66
C MET A 29 -1.33 21.32 4.60
N ARG A 30 -1.91 20.12 4.58
CA ARG A 30 -3.36 19.96 4.47
C ARG A 30 -4.08 20.48 5.72
N ASP A 31 -5.23 21.08 5.49
CA ASP A 31 -6.13 21.63 6.49
C ASP A 31 -7.49 20.89 6.50
N GLU A 32 -8.48 21.42 7.23
CA GLU A 32 -9.82 20.85 7.26
C GLU A 32 -10.55 20.92 5.91
N ASN A 33 -10.15 21.83 5.02
CA ASN A 33 -10.76 22.04 3.69
C ASN A 33 -10.11 21.20 2.60
N SER A 34 -8.92 20.70 2.83
CA SER A 34 -8.19 19.85 1.91
C SER A 34 -8.93 18.51 1.69
N HIS A 35 -9.11 18.15 0.43
CA HIS A 35 -9.70 16.87 0.03
C HIS A 35 -8.81 15.70 0.46
N ASP A 36 -9.43 14.54 0.71
CA ASP A 36 -8.68 13.30 0.85
C ASP A 36 -8.10 12.89 -0.50
N GLU A 37 -6.92 12.27 -0.50
CA GLU A 37 -6.31 11.77 -1.72
C GLU A 37 -5.98 10.28 -1.65
N ILE A 38 -6.07 9.61 -2.80
CA ILE A 38 -5.57 8.25 -3.01
C ILE A 38 -4.55 8.29 -4.14
N TRP A 39 -3.33 7.83 -3.89
CA TRP A 39 -2.25 7.82 -4.89
C TRP A 39 -1.93 6.41 -5.31
N LEU A 40 -1.99 6.15 -6.61
CA LEU A 40 -1.63 4.89 -7.24
C LEU A 40 -0.26 5.05 -7.90
N VAL A 41 0.70 4.22 -7.48
CA VAL A 41 2.10 4.36 -7.88
C VAL A 41 2.79 3.00 -7.95
N GLU A 42 3.83 2.92 -8.78
CA GLU A 42 4.84 1.87 -8.75
C GLU A 42 6.17 2.50 -8.39
N HIS A 43 7.08 1.73 -7.77
CA HIS A 43 8.41 2.22 -7.44
C HIS A 43 9.50 1.48 -8.18
N TYR A 44 10.60 2.19 -8.45
CA TYR A 44 11.87 1.53 -8.74
C TYR A 44 12.29 0.64 -7.56
N PRO A 45 13.11 -0.40 -7.80
CA PRO A 45 13.55 -1.31 -6.75
C PRO A 45 14.07 -0.56 -5.52
N VAL A 46 13.47 -0.79 -4.36
CA VAL A 46 13.85 -0.17 -3.08
C VAL A 46 13.46 -1.06 -1.91
N PHE A 47 14.35 -1.17 -0.93
CA PHE A 47 14.00 -1.67 0.38
C PHE A 47 13.60 -0.49 1.27
N THR A 48 12.47 -0.60 1.96
CA THR A 48 12.08 0.41 2.95
C THR A 48 12.04 -0.21 4.34
N GLN A 49 12.65 0.46 5.31
CA GLN A 49 12.67 0.04 6.70
C GLN A 49 11.71 0.94 7.50
N GLY A 50 10.60 0.38 7.99
CA GLY A 50 9.63 1.12 8.81
C GLY A 50 10.13 1.41 10.23
N GLN A 51 9.33 2.10 11.04
CA GLN A 51 9.70 2.54 12.39
C GLN A 51 10.03 1.41 13.36
N ALA A 52 9.38 0.26 13.22
CA ALA A 52 9.69 -0.92 14.02
C ALA A 52 10.84 -1.75 13.43
N GLY A 53 11.30 -1.36 12.23
CA GLY A 53 12.34 -1.98 11.43
C GLY A 53 13.64 -2.14 12.19
N LYS A 54 14.13 -3.37 12.28
CA LYS A 54 15.48 -3.66 12.75
C LYS A 54 16.43 -3.87 11.57
N ALA A 55 17.65 -3.35 11.69
CA ALA A 55 18.69 -3.49 10.67
C ALA A 55 19.02 -4.97 10.38
N GLU A 56 18.93 -5.85 11.38
CA GLU A 56 19.16 -7.30 11.25
C GLU A 56 18.18 -8.03 10.31
N HIS A 57 17.04 -7.40 9.99
CA HIS A 57 16.10 -7.96 9.02
C HIS A 57 16.47 -7.62 7.57
N ILE A 58 17.51 -6.82 7.34
CA ILE A 58 18.08 -6.58 6.02
C ILE A 58 19.30 -7.50 5.90
N LEU A 59 19.18 -8.57 5.11
CA LEU A 59 20.18 -9.62 5.05
C LEU A 59 21.30 -9.25 4.07
N MET A 60 20.93 -8.97 2.81
CA MET A 60 21.88 -8.73 1.72
C MET A 60 21.29 -7.76 0.69
N PRO A 61 21.29 -6.44 0.94
CA PRO A 61 20.59 -5.48 0.09
C PRO A 61 21.20 -5.39 -1.33
N GLY A 62 22.51 -5.61 -1.46
CA GLY A 62 23.23 -5.49 -2.74
C GLY A 62 23.11 -4.06 -3.28
N ASP A 63 22.77 -3.94 -4.57
CA ASP A 63 22.66 -2.65 -5.26
C ASP A 63 21.29 -1.97 -5.09
N ILE A 64 20.33 -2.62 -4.40
CA ILE A 64 19.01 -2.03 -4.15
C ILE A 64 19.12 -1.08 -2.94
N PRO A 65 18.72 0.19 -3.07
CA PRO A 65 18.82 1.15 -1.99
C PRO A 65 17.93 0.77 -0.81
N VAL A 66 18.40 1.06 0.40
CA VAL A 66 17.63 0.93 1.65
C VAL A 66 17.27 2.32 2.13
N VAL A 67 15.98 2.63 2.17
CA VAL A 67 15.44 3.92 2.62
C VAL A 67 14.76 3.75 3.98
N GLN A 68 15.07 4.64 4.92
CA GLN A 68 14.34 4.71 6.19
C GLN A 68 12.96 5.34 5.97
N SER A 69 11.93 4.69 6.48
CA SER A 69 10.53 5.11 6.33
C SER A 69 9.88 5.28 7.68
N ASP A 70 9.00 6.27 7.81
CA ASP A 70 8.24 6.52 9.04
C ASP A 70 6.93 5.72 9.12
N ARG A 71 6.65 4.85 8.14
CA ARG A 71 5.52 3.92 8.20
C ARG A 71 5.67 2.92 9.34
N GLY A 72 4.54 2.39 9.81
CA GLY A 72 4.53 1.21 10.66
C GLY A 72 5.12 -0.03 9.99
N GLY A 73 5.50 -1.01 10.80
CA GLY A 73 6.04 -2.29 10.35
C GLY A 73 7.57 -2.32 10.26
N GLN A 74 8.07 -3.46 9.79
CA GLN A 74 9.50 -3.79 9.65
C GLN A 74 10.01 -3.38 8.25
N VAL A 75 10.94 -4.16 7.69
CA VAL A 75 11.42 -4.04 6.31
C VAL A 75 10.42 -4.60 5.29
N THR A 76 10.34 -3.98 4.10
CA THR A 76 9.67 -4.51 2.90
C THR A 76 10.43 -4.12 1.64
N TYR A 77 10.04 -4.71 0.51
CA TYR A 77 10.53 -4.37 -0.83
C TYR A 77 9.39 -3.78 -1.69
N HIS A 78 9.75 -2.81 -2.51
CA HIS A 78 8.93 -2.29 -3.61
C HIS A 78 9.71 -2.36 -4.92
N GLY A 79 9.03 -2.61 -6.03
CA GLY A 79 9.62 -2.66 -7.35
C GLY A 79 8.56 -2.64 -8.46
N PRO A 80 8.97 -2.55 -9.74
CA PRO A 80 8.05 -2.58 -10.87
C PRO A 80 7.18 -3.84 -10.88
N GLY A 81 5.92 -3.68 -11.27
CA GLY A 81 4.89 -4.73 -11.22
C GLY A 81 4.19 -4.86 -9.86
N GLN A 82 4.46 -3.97 -8.90
CA GLN A 82 3.76 -3.90 -7.61
C GLN A 82 2.86 -2.66 -7.57
N GLN A 83 1.55 -2.85 -7.39
CA GLN A 83 0.63 -1.73 -7.23
C GLN A 83 0.70 -1.22 -5.78
N VAL A 84 1.27 -0.04 -5.58
CA VAL A 84 1.21 0.67 -4.30
C VAL A 84 0.03 1.64 -4.32
N MET A 85 -0.77 1.61 -3.26
CA MET A 85 -1.87 2.56 -3.04
C MET A 85 -1.60 3.29 -1.72
N TYR A 86 -1.32 4.58 -1.82
CA TYR A 86 -1.22 5.45 -0.65
C TYR A 86 -2.58 6.11 -0.37
N VAL A 87 -2.98 6.10 0.89
CA VAL A 87 -4.30 6.59 1.35
C VAL A 87 -4.11 7.78 2.29
N LEU A 88 -4.29 8.97 1.74
CA LEU A 88 -4.08 10.23 2.43
C LEU A 88 -5.41 10.77 2.95
N LEU A 89 -5.94 10.13 4.00
CA LEU A 89 -7.30 10.35 4.50
C LEU A 89 -7.30 11.10 5.84
N ASN A 90 -8.19 12.08 5.98
CA ASN A 90 -8.52 12.70 7.27
C ASN A 90 -9.45 11.76 8.05
N LEU A 91 -8.89 11.05 9.04
CA LEU A 91 -9.58 10.00 9.76
C LEU A 91 -10.72 10.54 10.62
N LYS A 92 -10.55 11.74 11.19
CA LYS A 92 -11.60 12.39 11.99
C LYS A 92 -12.81 12.73 11.13
N ARG A 93 -12.59 13.28 9.94
CA ARG A 93 -13.67 13.61 8.98
C ARG A 93 -14.40 12.35 8.50
N ARG A 94 -13.64 11.29 8.22
CA ARG A 94 -14.17 9.98 7.79
C ARG A 94 -14.76 9.15 8.93
N LYS A 95 -14.61 9.58 10.19
CA LYS A 95 -14.97 8.82 11.40
C LYS A 95 -14.35 7.43 11.44
N LEU A 96 -13.10 7.30 10.97
CA LEU A 96 -12.35 6.04 10.94
C LEU A 96 -11.34 5.99 12.08
N GLY A 97 -11.30 4.87 12.81
CA GLY A 97 -10.17 4.52 13.64
C GLY A 97 -8.99 3.98 12.81
N VAL A 98 -7.80 3.93 13.42
CA VAL A 98 -6.61 3.38 12.74
C VAL A 98 -6.80 1.89 12.40
N ARG A 99 -7.38 1.11 13.33
CA ARG A 99 -7.67 -0.31 13.10
C ARG A 99 -8.72 -0.49 12.01
N ASP A 100 -9.77 0.34 12.01
CA ASP A 100 -10.80 0.31 10.97
C ASP A 100 -10.20 0.57 9.60
N LEU A 101 -9.26 1.53 9.49
CA LEU A 101 -8.55 1.78 8.23
C LEU A 101 -7.69 0.57 7.80
N VAL A 102 -6.98 -0.08 8.72
CA VAL A 102 -6.21 -1.31 8.39
C VAL A 102 -7.15 -2.39 7.86
N THR A 103 -8.24 -2.69 8.57
CA THR A 103 -9.24 -3.68 8.14
C THR A 103 -9.87 -3.31 6.80
N LEU A 104 -10.14 -2.02 6.57
CA LEU A 104 -10.67 -1.54 5.30
C LEU A 104 -9.69 -1.77 4.15
N LEU A 105 -8.39 -1.54 4.34
CA LEU A 105 -7.37 -1.83 3.32
C LEU A 105 -7.18 -3.32 3.07
N GLU A 106 -7.22 -4.14 4.13
CA GLU A 106 -7.20 -5.59 4.00
C GLU A 106 -8.41 -6.09 3.19
N GLN A 107 -9.61 -5.63 3.53
CA GLN A 107 -10.83 -6.01 2.83
C GLN A 107 -10.86 -5.50 1.38
N THR A 108 -10.29 -4.33 1.12
CA THR A 108 -10.12 -3.79 -0.25
C THR A 108 -9.38 -4.80 -1.12
N VAL A 109 -8.26 -5.34 -0.61
CA VAL A 109 -7.44 -6.31 -1.35
C VAL A 109 -8.14 -7.65 -1.47
N VAL A 110 -8.78 -8.13 -0.40
CA VAL A 110 -9.55 -9.40 -0.43
C VAL A 110 -10.65 -9.33 -1.48
N ASN A 111 -11.45 -8.26 -1.50
CA ASN A 111 -12.51 -8.11 -2.50
C ASN A 111 -11.93 -8.03 -3.93
N THR A 112 -10.84 -7.27 -4.12
CA THR A 112 -10.16 -7.15 -5.42
C THR A 112 -9.69 -8.51 -5.94
N LEU A 113 -9.11 -9.35 -5.07
CA LEU A 113 -8.65 -10.68 -5.43
C LEU A 113 -9.82 -11.65 -5.67
N ALA A 114 -10.90 -11.54 -4.90
CA ALA A 114 -12.11 -12.34 -5.09
C ALA A 114 -12.77 -12.10 -6.44
N GLU A 115 -12.79 -10.87 -6.96
CA GLU A 115 -13.31 -10.54 -8.30
C GLU A 115 -12.63 -11.32 -9.43
N ILE A 116 -11.36 -11.68 -9.24
CA ILE A 116 -10.56 -12.44 -10.20
C ILE A 116 -10.40 -13.90 -9.76
N GLY A 117 -11.20 -14.37 -8.80
CA GLY A 117 -11.23 -15.78 -8.39
C GLY A 117 -10.00 -16.23 -7.60
N ILE A 118 -9.32 -15.32 -6.90
CA ILE A 118 -8.23 -15.63 -5.98
C ILE A 118 -8.76 -15.51 -4.54
N GLU A 119 -8.79 -16.63 -3.83
CA GLU A 119 -9.19 -16.65 -2.42
C GLU A 119 -8.06 -16.14 -1.52
N ALA A 120 -8.31 -15.01 -0.84
CA ALA A 120 -7.34 -14.35 0.01
C ALA A 120 -7.96 -13.96 1.34
N HIS A 121 -7.13 -13.82 2.38
CA HIS A 121 -7.59 -13.49 3.73
C HIS A 121 -6.59 -12.60 4.49
N PRO A 122 -7.06 -11.76 5.43
CA PRO A 122 -6.20 -11.08 6.38
C PRO A 122 -5.76 -12.01 7.51
N ARG A 123 -4.76 -11.58 8.27
CA ARG A 123 -4.28 -12.28 9.46
C ARG A 123 -4.19 -11.32 10.65
N ALA A 124 -4.79 -11.70 11.77
CA ALA A 124 -4.81 -10.88 12.98
C ALA A 124 -3.42 -10.72 13.63
N ASP A 125 -2.55 -11.73 13.48
CA ASP A 125 -1.20 -11.77 14.05
C ASP A 125 -0.15 -11.09 13.17
N ALA A 126 -0.40 -10.96 11.87
CA ALA A 126 0.54 -10.44 10.89
C ALA A 126 -0.16 -9.57 9.82
N PRO A 127 -0.29 -8.25 10.04
CA PRO A 127 -1.03 -7.35 9.14
C PRO A 127 -0.61 -7.48 7.68
N GLY A 128 -1.57 -7.54 6.77
CA GLY A 128 -1.35 -7.92 5.38
C GLY A 128 -2.45 -8.81 4.84
N VAL A 129 -2.37 -9.14 3.55
CA VAL A 129 -3.28 -10.10 2.92
C VAL A 129 -2.50 -11.27 2.33
N TYR A 130 -3.06 -12.47 2.46
CA TYR A 130 -2.41 -13.74 2.20
C TYR A 130 -3.28 -14.64 1.30
N VAL A 131 -2.63 -15.47 0.48
CA VAL A 131 -3.23 -16.57 -0.28
C VAL A 131 -2.61 -17.87 0.23
N GLY A 132 -3.40 -18.68 0.94
CA GLY A 132 -2.84 -19.68 1.84
C GLY A 132 -1.90 -19.01 2.85
N GLU A 133 -0.69 -19.54 3.02
CA GLU A 133 0.32 -18.96 3.92
C GLU A 133 1.18 -17.86 3.26
N LYS A 134 1.03 -17.63 1.95
CA LYS A 134 1.91 -16.70 1.21
C LYS A 134 1.35 -15.29 1.22
N LYS A 135 2.19 -14.32 1.55
CA LYS A 135 1.79 -12.91 1.61
C LYS A 135 1.73 -12.30 0.20
N ILE A 136 0.57 -11.80 -0.20
CA ILE A 136 0.36 -11.17 -1.52
C ILE A 136 0.29 -9.65 -1.42
N CYS A 137 -0.06 -9.10 -0.25
CA CYS A 137 -0.11 -7.66 -0.02
C CYS A 137 0.46 -7.27 1.35
N SER A 138 1.34 -6.27 1.34
CA SER A 138 1.90 -5.66 2.54
C SER A 138 1.17 -4.36 2.88
N LEU A 139 0.88 -4.15 4.17
CA LEU A 139 0.25 -2.94 4.67
C LEU A 139 1.19 -2.20 5.63
N GLY A 140 1.21 -0.88 5.54
CA GLY A 140 1.98 -0.02 6.42
C GLY A 140 1.45 1.40 6.36
N LEU A 141 1.02 1.93 7.51
CA LEU A 141 0.43 3.26 7.63
C LEU A 141 1.23 4.12 8.61
N ARG A 142 1.10 5.43 8.45
CA ARG A 142 1.47 6.41 9.49
C ARG A 142 0.31 7.37 9.69
N ILE A 143 0.03 7.70 10.95
CA ILE A 143 -0.95 8.72 11.32
C ILE A 143 -0.20 9.92 11.91
N ARG A 144 -0.49 11.10 11.38
CA ARG A 144 0.04 12.37 11.86
C ARG A 144 -1.10 13.38 11.87
N ARG A 145 -1.33 14.11 12.97
CA ARG A 145 -2.42 15.11 13.06
C ARG A 145 -3.82 14.58 12.65
N GLY A 146 -4.14 13.34 13.03
CA GLY A 146 -5.44 12.70 12.70
C GLY A 146 -5.60 12.31 11.23
N CYS A 147 -4.49 12.27 10.50
CA CYS A 147 -4.43 12.18 9.06
C CYS A 147 -3.50 11.01 8.65
N SER A 148 -3.97 10.09 7.80
CA SER A 148 -3.18 8.96 7.31
C SER A 148 -2.32 9.34 6.10
N PHE A 149 -1.25 8.56 5.89
CA PHE A 149 -0.46 8.43 4.67
C PHE A 149 0.32 7.10 4.73
N HIS A 150 1.03 6.76 3.64
CA HIS A 150 1.36 5.39 3.25
C HIS A 150 0.09 4.58 2.95
N GLY A 151 0.12 3.25 3.00
CA GLY A 151 -1.05 2.45 2.62
C GLY A 151 -0.71 0.97 2.41
N LEU A 152 -0.99 0.47 1.21
CA LEU A 152 -0.82 -0.94 0.87
C LEU A 152 0.05 -1.12 -0.39
N ALA A 153 0.67 -2.28 -0.52
CA ALA A 153 1.52 -2.67 -1.64
C ALA A 153 1.15 -4.08 -2.09
N LEU A 154 0.40 -4.17 -3.19
CA LEU A 154 -0.14 -5.40 -3.76
C LEU A 154 0.80 -5.94 -4.85
N ASN A 155 1.28 -7.16 -4.67
CA ASN A 155 2.18 -7.81 -5.63
C ASN A 155 1.40 -8.31 -6.85
N VAL A 156 1.51 -7.62 -7.99
CA VAL A 156 0.75 -7.98 -9.21
C VAL A 156 1.60 -8.85 -10.14
N ASN A 157 2.62 -8.26 -10.75
CA ASN A 157 3.56 -8.89 -11.67
C ASN A 157 5.00 -8.42 -11.41
N MET A 158 5.43 -8.43 -10.15
CA MET A 158 6.78 -8.03 -9.79
C MET A 158 7.77 -9.20 -9.74
N ASP A 159 9.06 -8.88 -9.71
CA ASP A 159 10.09 -9.82 -9.26
C ASP A 159 10.02 -9.98 -7.73
N LEU A 160 9.86 -11.21 -7.27
CA LEU A 160 9.82 -11.54 -5.84
C LEU A 160 11.19 -11.90 -5.27
N SER A 161 12.21 -12.11 -6.12
CA SER A 161 13.56 -12.49 -5.68
C SER A 161 14.18 -11.56 -4.63
N PRO A 162 13.94 -10.23 -4.62
CA PRO A 162 14.50 -9.35 -3.60
C PRO A 162 13.92 -9.58 -2.20
N PHE A 163 12.72 -10.16 -2.07
CA PHE A 163 12.18 -10.52 -0.75
C PHE A 163 13.00 -11.60 -0.05
N LEU A 164 13.77 -12.42 -0.78
CA LEU A 164 14.69 -13.41 -0.19
C LEU A 164 15.91 -12.77 0.49
N ARG A 165 16.13 -11.47 0.28
CA ARG A 165 17.27 -10.70 0.81
C ARG A 165 16.92 -9.94 2.09
N ILE A 166 15.69 -10.09 2.57
CA ILE A 166 15.16 -9.45 3.78
C ILE A 166 14.33 -10.47 4.57
N ASN A 167 14.06 -10.17 5.83
CA ASN A 167 13.04 -10.85 6.63
C ASN A 167 11.78 -9.96 6.65
N PRO A 168 10.86 -10.12 5.67
CA PRO A 168 9.70 -9.25 5.58
C PRO A 168 8.82 -9.42 6.84
N CYS A 169 8.33 -8.30 7.36
CA CYS A 169 7.59 -8.26 8.63
C CYS A 169 8.36 -8.86 9.84
N GLY A 170 9.68 -9.06 9.75
CA GLY A 170 10.51 -9.64 10.81
C GLY A 170 10.48 -11.18 10.88
N TYR A 171 9.78 -11.85 9.95
CA TYR A 171 9.69 -13.31 9.90
C TYR A 171 10.66 -13.88 8.88
N ALA A 172 11.56 -14.75 9.34
CA ALA A 172 12.45 -15.48 8.45
C ALA A 172 11.64 -16.48 7.61
N GLY A 173 11.92 -16.53 6.30
CA GLY A 173 11.31 -17.51 5.39
C GLY A 173 9.84 -17.25 5.02
N MET A 174 9.29 -16.06 5.32
CA MET A 174 7.94 -15.72 4.86
C MET A 174 7.89 -15.70 3.33
N GLU A 175 7.09 -16.60 2.76
CA GLU A 175 6.89 -16.67 1.32
C GLU A 175 5.98 -15.53 0.84
N MET A 176 6.41 -14.89 -0.25
CA MET A 176 5.62 -13.88 -0.94
C MET A 176 4.92 -14.50 -2.15
N ALA A 177 3.76 -13.97 -2.48
CA ALA A 177 2.97 -14.32 -3.65
C ALA A 177 2.75 -13.08 -4.53
N LYS A 178 2.35 -13.32 -5.78
CA LYS A 178 1.94 -12.29 -6.73
C LYS A 178 0.78 -12.77 -7.59
N ILE A 179 -0.09 -11.86 -8.04
CA ILE A 179 -1.32 -12.21 -8.77
C ILE A 179 -1.05 -13.06 -10.02
N THR A 180 0.05 -12.79 -10.73
CA THR A 180 0.46 -13.53 -11.93
C THR A 180 0.74 -15.02 -11.73
N GLN A 181 0.81 -15.51 -10.48
CA GLN A 181 0.83 -16.95 -10.19
C GLN A 181 -0.53 -17.63 -10.44
N TRP A 182 -1.62 -16.86 -10.51
CA TRP A 182 -2.98 -17.33 -10.78
C TRP A 182 -3.62 -16.71 -12.03
N LYS A 183 -3.22 -15.49 -12.40
CA LYS A 183 -3.72 -14.72 -13.56
C LYS A 183 -2.56 -14.12 -14.33
N GLU A 184 -2.07 -14.83 -15.34
CA GLU A 184 -0.86 -14.47 -16.10
C GLU A 184 -0.94 -13.09 -16.78
N ASP A 185 -2.16 -12.65 -17.12
CA ASP A 185 -2.45 -11.37 -17.75
C ASP A 185 -2.59 -10.20 -16.76
N ALA A 186 -2.43 -10.43 -15.46
CA ALA A 186 -2.55 -9.39 -14.44
C ALA A 186 -1.43 -8.34 -14.56
N THR A 187 -1.83 -7.07 -14.67
CA THR A 187 -0.94 -5.91 -14.70
C THR A 187 -1.42 -4.86 -13.70
N THR A 188 -0.55 -3.93 -13.32
CA THR A 188 -0.95 -2.81 -12.47
C THR A 188 -2.08 -2.01 -13.13
N ASP A 189 -2.06 -1.85 -14.46
CA ASP A 189 -3.12 -1.16 -15.23
C ASP A 189 -4.51 -1.82 -15.10
N ASN A 190 -4.60 -3.15 -15.04
CA ASN A 190 -5.90 -3.84 -14.94
C ASN A 190 -6.32 -4.17 -13.48
N ILE A 191 -5.38 -4.16 -12.53
CA ILE A 191 -5.66 -4.38 -11.11
C ILE A 191 -5.95 -3.07 -10.35
N ALA A 192 -5.23 -1.98 -10.65
CA ALA A 192 -5.39 -0.71 -9.93
C ALA A 192 -6.81 -0.13 -9.99
N PRO A 193 -7.54 -0.18 -11.13
CA PRO A 193 -8.93 0.28 -11.19
C PRO A 193 -9.87 -0.53 -10.28
N ARG A 194 -9.66 -1.85 -10.17
CA ARG A 194 -10.44 -2.73 -9.28
C ARG A 194 -10.15 -2.44 -7.82
N LEU A 195 -8.88 -2.25 -7.50
CA LEU A 195 -8.42 -1.87 -6.16
C LEU A 195 -9.05 -0.53 -5.74
N LEU A 196 -9.04 0.46 -6.64
CA LEU A 196 -9.67 1.75 -6.42
C LEU A 196 -11.19 1.64 -6.24
N ALA A 197 -11.87 0.87 -7.09
CA ALA A 197 -13.31 0.66 -6.97
C ALA A 197 -13.68 0.05 -5.61
N ASN A 198 -12.92 -0.95 -5.15
CA ASN A 198 -13.17 -1.61 -3.87
C ASN A 198 -12.94 -0.71 -2.65
N ILE A 199 -11.88 0.11 -2.64
CA ILE A 199 -11.65 1.03 -1.52
C ILE A 199 -12.73 2.12 -1.49
N LEU A 200 -13.13 2.65 -2.65
CA LEU A 200 -14.19 3.65 -2.73
C LEU A 200 -15.53 3.06 -2.26
N ALA A 201 -15.86 1.83 -2.65
CA ALA A 201 -17.06 1.15 -2.18
C ALA A 201 -17.07 1.00 -0.64
N LEU A 202 -15.95 0.58 -0.06
CA LEU A 202 -15.81 0.46 1.40
C LEU A 202 -15.81 1.81 2.13
N LEU A 203 -15.50 2.90 1.43
CA LEU A 203 -15.62 4.28 1.92
C LEU A 203 -17.01 4.90 1.68
N ASN A 204 -18.02 4.08 1.34
CA ASN A 204 -19.40 4.48 1.03
C ASN A 204 -19.55 5.27 -0.28
N ASN A 205 -18.77 4.92 -1.29
CA ASN A 205 -18.83 5.50 -2.65
C ASN A 205 -18.81 7.04 -2.66
N PRO A 206 -17.80 7.69 -2.06
CA PRO A 206 -17.67 9.13 -2.18
C PRO A 206 -17.49 9.52 -3.64
N PRO A 207 -17.96 10.71 -4.06
CA PRO A 207 -17.56 11.27 -5.35
C PRO A 207 -16.03 11.27 -5.47
N TYR A 208 -15.50 10.96 -6.64
CA TYR A 208 -14.05 11.04 -6.85
C TYR A 208 -13.73 11.64 -8.22
N GLU A 209 -12.52 12.17 -8.34
CA GLU A 209 -12.00 12.70 -9.59
C GLU A 209 -10.52 12.35 -9.72
N TYR A 210 -10.11 11.96 -10.93
CA TYR A 210 -8.70 11.87 -11.26
C TYR A 210 -8.13 13.26 -11.47
N ILE A 211 -7.03 13.55 -10.79
CA ILE A 211 -6.29 14.79 -10.97
C ILE A 211 -4.93 14.51 -11.60
N ALA A 212 -4.38 15.52 -12.27
CA ALA A 212 -3.02 15.43 -12.81
C ALA A 212 -2.02 15.15 -11.68
N ALA A 213 -1.04 14.30 -12.00
CA ALA A 213 0.06 13.95 -11.11
C ALA A 213 0.79 15.20 -10.59
#